data_AF-A0A7D9L1R1-F1
#
_entry.id   AF-A0A7D9L1R1-F1
#
_cell.length_a   1.000
_cell.length_b   1.000
_cell.length_c   1.000
_cell.angle_alpha   90.00
_cell.angle_beta   90.00
_cell.angle_gamma   90.00
#
_symmetry.space_group_name_H-M   'P 1'
#
loop_
_entity.id
_entity.type
_entity.pdbx_description
1 polymer ?
#
loop_
_entity_poly.entity_id
_entity_poly.type
_entity_poly.pdbx_seq_one_letter_code
_entity_poly.pdbx_strand_id
1 'polypeptide(L)'
;MEESGILHRDNRLHMFVLHLIYTPRINRALESFVSAWNQHTMRTERNWSPLQMWTNGMLDIRNHQLSAVANVADSETGFDDLEWFGFDPYAPTPDDEGLTTVVVDDVNIDVEDHILNQLINNTNPLQNSVFTECWY
;
A
#
# COMPACT_ATOMS: atom_id res chain seq x y z
N MET A 1 6.44 22.10 -8.63
CA MET A 1 7.78 21.60 -8.24
C MET A 1 8.61 21.23 -9.46
N GLU A 2 8.08 20.43 -10.39
CA GLU A 2 8.73 20.19 -11.70
C GLU A 2 8.69 21.45 -12.58
N GLU A 3 7.52 22.08 -12.71
CA GLU A 3 7.32 23.33 -13.47
C GLU A 3 8.06 24.55 -12.87
N SER A 4 8.43 24.46 -11.59
CA SER A 4 9.23 25.46 -10.89
C SER A 4 10.75 25.16 -10.90
N GLY A 5 11.19 24.10 -11.60
CA GLY A 5 12.59 23.71 -11.73
C GLY A 5 13.25 23.13 -10.47
N ILE A 6 12.47 22.76 -9.45
CA ILE A 6 12.98 22.25 -8.15
C ILE A 6 13.22 20.74 -8.23
N LEU A 7 12.37 20.03 -8.97
CA LEU A 7 12.50 18.59 -9.21
C LEU A 7 12.77 18.37 -10.69
N HIS A 8 13.80 17.56 -10.98
CA HIS A 8 14.15 17.16 -12.33
C HIS A 8 13.80 15.68 -12.47
N ARG A 9 12.86 15.36 -13.37
CA ARG A 9 12.40 13.98 -13.61
C ARG A 9 13.52 13.07 -14.07
N ASP A 10 14.44 13.59 -14.87
CA ASP A 10 15.58 12.83 -15.40
C ASP A 10 16.72 12.67 -14.37
N ASN A 11 16.63 13.34 -13.22
CA ASN A 11 17.62 13.22 -12.16
C ASN A 11 17.26 12.07 -11.21
N ARG A 12 18.02 10.97 -11.32
CA ARG A 12 17.86 9.76 -10.49
C ARG A 12 17.95 10.04 -8.99
N LEU A 13 18.78 10.99 -8.56
CA LEU A 13 18.90 11.36 -7.14
C LEU A 13 17.64 12.04 -6.63
N HIS A 14 17.01 12.90 -7.44
CA HIS A 14 15.76 13.56 -7.05
C HIS A 14 14.62 12.53 -6.95
N MET A 15 14.58 11.57 -7.88
CA MET A 15 13.64 10.44 -7.82
C MET A 15 13.86 9.59 -6.57
N PHE A 16 15.12 9.27 -6.22
CA PHE A 16 15.44 8.52 -5.01
C PHE A 16 14.93 9.20 -3.74
N VAL A 17 15.24 10.48 -3.57
CA VAL A 17 14.83 11.24 -2.38
C VAL A 17 13.31 11.33 -2.30
N LEU A 18 12.61 11.48 -3.43
CA LEU A 18 11.16 11.43 -3.48
C LEU A 18 10.63 10.09 -2.96
N HIS A 19 11.15 8.96 -3.44
CA HIS A 19 10.71 7.64 -2.98
C HIS A 19 11.02 7.44 -1.49
N LEU A 20 12.20 7.84 -1.03
CA LEU A 20 12.59 7.75 0.38
C LEU A 20 11.60 8.46 1.32
N ILE A 21 11.11 9.64 0.92
CA ILE A 21 10.20 10.45 1.75
C ILE A 21 8.73 10.07 1.56
N TYR A 22 8.29 9.92 0.32
CA TYR A 22 6.87 9.79 0.01
C TYR A 22 6.35 8.37 0.16
N THR A 23 7.15 7.33 -0.09
CA THR A 23 6.72 5.94 0.13
C THR A 23 6.21 5.70 1.56
N PRO A 24 6.98 5.98 2.63
CA PRO A 24 6.48 5.78 3.99
C PRO A 24 5.30 6.70 4.33
N ARG A 25 5.21 7.90 3.74
CA ARG A 25 4.07 8.81 3.96
C ARG A 25 2.79 8.30 3.31
N ILE A 26 2.88 7.80 2.08
CA ILE A 26 1.76 7.20 1.35
C ILE A 26 1.29 5.96 2.12
N ASN A 27 2.21 5.09 2.54
CA ASN A 27 1.85 3.91 3.33
C ASN A 27 1.12 4.29 4.62
N ARG A 28 1.62 5.29 5.37
CA ARG A 28 0.90 5.80 6.56
C ARG A 28 -0.48 6.37 6.23
N ALA A 29 -0.61 7.08 5.11
CA ALA A 29 -1.90 7.62 4.67
C ALA A 29 -2.87 6.50 4.29
N LEU A 30 -2.39 5.44 3.63
CA LEU A 30 -3.17 4.24 3.31
C LEU A 30 -3.59 3.50 4.58
N GLU A 31 -2.70 3.32 5.55
CA GLU A 31 -3.05 2.73 6.85
C GLU A 31 -4.14 3.54 7.56
N SER A 32 -4.00 4.87 7.58
CA SER A 32 -5.02 5.76 8.15
C SER A 32 -6.33 5.68 7.38
N PHE A 33 -6.29 5.60 6.05
CA PHE A 33 -7.46 5.46 5.20
C PHE A 33 -8.16 4.12 5.48
N VAL A 34 -7.42 3.01 5.51
CA VAL A 34 -7.97 1.68 5.80
C VAL A 34 -8.61 1.66 7.19
N SER A 35 -7.94 2.22 8.19
CA SER A 35 -8.49 2.31 9.55
C SER A 35 -9.80 3.10 9.60
N ALA A 36 -9.81 4.30 9.01
CA ALA A 36 -11.01 5.13 8.94
C ALA A 36 -12.11 4.48 8.11
N TRP A 37 -11.75 3.82 7.00
CA TRP A 37 -12.67 3.20 6.08
C TRP A 37 -13.37 1.98 6.70
N ASN A 38 -12.62 1.14 7.41
CA ASN A 38 -13.18 -0.02 8.08
C ASN A 38 -14.15 0.34 9.21
N GLN A 39 -14.02 1.55 9.78
CA GLN A 39 -14.83 2.04 10.89
C GLN A 39 -15.95 2.99 10.47
N HIS A 40 -15.94 3.53 9.24
CA HIS A 40 -17.00 4.42 8.79
C HIS A 40 -18.32 3.67 8.68
N THR A 41 -19.43 4.37 8.88
CA THR A 41 -20.76 3.75 8.77
C THR A 41 -21.30 3.94 7.35
N MET A 42 -21.77 2.86 6.75
CA MET A 42 -22.35 2.88 5.41
C MET A 42 -23.85 3.10 5.50
N ARG A 43 -24.32 4.23 4.97
CA ARG A 43 -25.76 4.59 4.97
C ARG A 43 -26.64 3.52 4.31
N THR A 44 -26.12 2.84 3.29
CA THR A 44 -26.83 1.81 2.53
C THR A 44 -26.90 0.46 3.23
N GLU A 45 -26.02 0.19 4.20
CA GLU A 45 -25.91 -1.09 4.91
C GLU A 45 -26.36 -0.93 6.37
N ARG A 46 -27.56 -0.38 6.59
CA ARG A 46 -28.15 -0.16 7.92
C ARG A 46 -27.27 0.68 8.88
N ASN A 47 -26.41 1.53 8.34
CA ASN A 47 -25.38 2.28 9.08
C ASN A 47 -24.34 1.40 9.78
N TRP A 48 -24.11 0.18 9.31
CA TRP A 48 -23.01 -0.64 9.78
C TRP A 48 -21.70 -0.24 9.12
N SER A 49 -20.61 -0.37 9.87
CA SER A 49 -19.28 -0.26 9.29
C SER A 49 -18.85 -1.54 8.58
N PRO A 50 -17.93 -1.45 7.60
CA PRO A 50 -17.37 -2.65 6.99
C PRO A 50 -16.85 -3.66 8.01
N LEU A 51 -16.20 -3.21 9.08
CA LEU A 51 -15.74 -4.07 10.17
C LEU A 51 -16.88 -4.75 10.92
N GLN A 52 -17.98 -4.05 11.17
CA GLN A 52 -19.16 -4.62 11.82
C GLN A 52 -19.84 -5.65 10.92
N MET A 53 -19.95 -5.36 9.63
CA MET A 53 -20.53 -6.28 8.64
C MET A 53 -19.67 -7.55 8.52
N TRP A 54 -18.35 -7.41 8.43
CA TRP A 54 -17.42 -8.54 8.41
C TRP A 54 -17.55 -9.39 9.68
N THR A 55 -17.46 -8.76 10.86
CA THR A 55 -17.56 -9.46 12.15
C THR A 55 -18.89 -10.22 12.28
N ASN A 56 -20.01 -9.58 11.94
CA ASN A 56 -21.32 -10.23 11.98
C ASN A 56 -21.41 -11.40 10.97
N GLY A 57 -20.84 -11.26 9.79
CA GLY A 57 -20.79 -12.32 8.77
C GLY A 57 -19.96 -13.52 9.21
N MET A 58 -18.80 -13.28 9.85
CA MET A 58 -17.94 -14.34 10.37
C MET A 58 -18.55 -15.09 11.57
N LEU A 59 -19.33 -14.39 12.41
CA LEU A 59 -20.00 -14.98 13.57
C LEU A 59 -21.30 -15.72 13.22
N ASP A 60 -21.86 -15.53 12.02
CA ASP A 60 -23.07 -16.24 11.59
C ASP A 60 -22.77 -17.72 11.32
N ILE A 61 -23.35 -18.59 12.14
CA ILE A 61 -23.21 -20.05 12.06
C ILE A 61 -23.60 -20.59 10.67
N ARG A 62 -24.50 -19.90 9.96
CA ARG A 62 -24.91 -20.28 8.59
C ARG A 62 -23.77 -20.18 7.59
N ASN A 63 -22.79 -19.31 7.85
CA ASN A 63 -21.65 -19.06 6.98
C ASN A 63 -20.46 -19.97 7.28
N HIS A 64 -20.52 -20.82 8.31
CA HIS A 64 -19.42 -21.69 8.73
C HIS A 64 -18.98 -22.70 7.65
N GLN A 65 -19.86 -23.01 6.68
CA GLN A 65 -19.54 -23.90 5.56
C GLN A 65 -18.88 -23.17 4.38
N LEU A 66 -18.80 -21.83 4.41
CA LEU A 66 -18.08 -21.07 3.39
C LEU A 66 -16.58 -21.24 3.64
N SER A 67 -15.85 -21.69 2.61
CA SER A 67 -14.40 -21.91 2.70
C SER A 67 -13.65 -20.67 3.23
N ALA A 68 -14.08 -19.46 2.83
CA ALA A 68 -13.49 -18.21 3.34
C ALA A 68 -13.67 -17.99 4.85
N VAL A 69 -14.75 -18.49 5.46
CA VAL A 69 -15.02 -18.36 6.91
C VAL A 69 -14.33 -19.48 7.68
N ALA A 70 -14.41 -20.71 7.16
CA ALA A 70 -13.77 -21.89 7.74
C ALA A 70 -12.25 -21.71 7.83
N ASN A 71 -11.61 -21.23 6.77
CA ASN A 71 -10.15 -20.99 6.73
C ASN A 71 -9.69 -19.97 7.77
N VAL A 72 -10.50 -18.93 8.04
CA VAL A 72 -10.19 -17.91 9.06
C VAL A 72 -10.37 -18.47 10.48
N ALA A 73 -11.37 -19.33 10.70
CA ALA A 73 -11.67 -19.93 12.00
C ALA A 73 -10.65 -21.01 12.42
N ASP A 74 -10.09 -21.75 11.47
CA ASP A 74 -9.17 -22.86 11.75
C ASP A 74 -7.75 -22.40 12.15
N SER A 75 -7.47 -21.09 12.20
CA SER A 75 -6.18 -20.49 12.63
C SER A 75 -4.94 -20.97 11.86
N GLU A 76 -5.10 -21.89 10.92
CA GLU A 76 -4.14 -22.18 9.87
C GLU A 76 -4.33 -21.14 8.76
N THR A 77 -4.04 -19.88 9.07
CA THR A 77 -3.60 -18.97 8.01
C THR A 77 -2.25 -19.52 7.56
N GLY A 78 -2.26 -20.52 6.69
CA GLY A 78 -1.05 -21.00 6.05
C GLY A 78 -0.36 -19.77 5.50
N PHE A 79 0.80 -19.43 6.07
CA PHE A 79 1.65 -18.36 5.54
C PHE A 79 1.89 -18.57 4.03
N ASP A 80 1.82 -19.83 3.58
CA ASP A 80 1.83 -20.26 2.19
C ASP A 80 0.71 -19.61 1.34
N ASP A 81 -0.53 -19.42 1.82
CA ASP A 81 -1.67 -19.01 0.97
C ASP A 81 -1.60 -17.53 0.54
N LEU A 82 -0.88 -16.69 1.29
CA LEU A 82 -0.66 -15.28 0.93
C LEU A 82 0.43 -15.12 -0.15
N GLU A 83 1.38 -16.05 -0.22
CA GLU A 83 2.48 -16.01 -1.21
C GLU A 83 1.96 -16.28 -2.63
N TRP A 84 0.86 -17.01 -2.78
CA TRP A 84 0.24 -17.34 -4.07
C TRP A 84 -0.91 -16.39 -4.45
N PHE A 85 -1.26 -15.43 -3.60
CA PHE A 85 -2.35 -14.50 -3.88
C PHE A 85 -2.02 -13.61 -5.08
N GLY A 86 -2.82 -13.70 -6.15
CA GLY A 86 -2.60 -12.97 -7.40
C GLY A 86 -1.70 -13.71 -8.41
N PHE A 87 -1.18 -14.88 -8.08
CA PHE A 87 -0.56 -15.78 -9.03
C PHE A 87 -1.61 -16.74 -9.61
N ASP A 88 -2.01 -16.52 -10.87
CA ASP A 88 -2.90 -17.43 -11.59
C ASP A 88 -2.10 -18.20 -12.65
N PRO A 89 -1.70 -19.46 -12.38
CA PRO A 89 -0.93 -20.27 -13.34
C PRO A 89 -1.75 -20.68 -14.57
N TYR A 90 -3.07 -20.49 -14.54
CA TYR A 90 -3.97 -20.75 -15.66
C TYR A 90 -4.48 -19.46 -16.32
N ALA A 91 -3.98 -18.29 -15.89
CA ALA A 91 -4.29 -17.05 -16.56
C ALA A 91 -3.88 -17.16 -18.03
N PRO A 92 -4.74 -16.73 -18.95
CA PRO A 92 -4.35 -16.62 -20.35
C PRO A 92 -3.11 -15.72 -20.41
N THR A 93 -2.07 -16.20 -21.09
CA THR A 93 -0.95 -15.32 -21.45
C THR A 93 -1.54 -14.13 -22.20
N PRO A 94 -1.20 -12.88 -21.83
CA PRO A 94 -1.67 -11.73 -22.57
C PRO A 94 -1.42 -11.93 -24.06
N ASP A 95 -2.45 -11.67 -24.86
CA ASP A 95 -2.33 -11.74 -26.31
C ASP A 95 -1.21 -10.77 -26.74
N ASP A 96 -0.42 -11.16 -27.75
CA ASP A 96 0.73 -10.40 -28.27
C ASP A 96 0.28 -9.13 -29.04
N GLU A 97 -0.79 -8.46 -28.58
CA GLU A 97 -1.43 -7.26 -29.16
C GLU A 97 -0.57 -5.99 -28.97
N GLY A 98 0.76 -6.12 -28.93
CA GLY A 98 1.67 -4.98 -28.89
C GLY A 98 1.51 -4.11 -27.63
N LEU A 99 0.91 -4.62 -26.56
CA LEU A 99 1.06 -3.99 -25.26
C LEU A 99 2.52 -4.07 -24.86
N THR A 100 3.18 -2.92 -24.88
CA THR A 100 4.52 -2.75 -24.35
C THR A 100 4.52 -3.21 -22.89
N THR A 101 5.19 -4.33 -22.61
CA THR A 101 5.66 -4.62 -21.27
C THR A 101 6.55 -3.44 -20.88
N VAL A 102 6.10 -2.64 -19.93
CA VAL A 102 6.87 -1.52 -19.40
C VAL A 102 7.99 -2.14 -18.58
N VAL A 103 9.16 -2.30 -19.20
CA VAL A 103 10.38 -2.66 -18.49
C VAL A 103 10.76 -1.44 -17.67
N VAL A 104 10.57 -1.55 -16.35
CA VAL A 104 11.04 -0.54 -15.41
C VAL A 104 12.50 -0.86 -15.13
N ASP A 105 13.41 0.00 -15.59
CA ASP A 105 14.82 -0.13 -15.24
C ASP A 105 15.01 0.00 -13.73
N ASP A 106 15.84 -0.87 -13.16
CA ASP A 106 16.27 -0.72 -11.77
C ASP A 106 16.98 0.63 -11.61
N VAL A 107 16.55 1.41 -10.62
CA VAL A 107 17.16 2.70 -10.30
C VAL A 107 18.45 2.43 -9.53
N ASN A 108 19.52 2.07 -10.24
CA ASN A 108 20.85 1.98 -9.66
C ASN A 108 21.39 3.40 -9.44
N ILE A 109 21.59 3.77 -8.17
CA ILE A 109 22.07 5.09 -7.77
C ILE A 109 23.38 4.84 -7.06
N ASP A 110 24.46 5.36 -7.65
CA ASP A 110 25.80 5.30 -7.07
C ASP A 110 25.91 6.35 -5.95
N VAL A 111 25.20 6.12 -4.85
CA VAL A 111 25.34 6.92 -3.63
C VAL A 111 26.25 6.15 -2.69
N GLU A 112 27.31 6.81 -2.23
CA GLU A 112 28.23 6.21 -1.27
C GLU A 112 27.49 5.91 0.05
N ASP A 113 27.71 4.71 0.60
CA ASP A 113 26.97 4.18 1.76
C ASP A 113 26.99 5.13 2.96
N HIS A 114 28.06 5.90 3.15
CA HIS A 114 28.17 6.84 4.25
C HIS A 114 27.14 7.98 4.15
N ILE A 115 26.81 8.43 2.93
CA ILE A 115 25.83 9.49 2.67
C ILE A 115 24.41 8.94 2.88
N LEU A 116 24.15 7.73 2.40
CA LEU A 116 22.90 7.00 2.64
C LEU A 116 22.62 6.85 4.14
N ASN A 117 23.62 6.40 4.90
CA ASN A 117 23.51 6.24 6.35
C ASN A 117 23.25 7.58 7.07
N GLN A 118 23.90 8.67 6.63
CA GLN A 118 23.62 9.99 7.18
C GLN A 118 22.21 10.48 6.86
N LEU A 119 21.72 10.24 5.63
CA LEU A 119 20.37 10.61 5.22
C LEU A 119 19.30 9.89 6.04
N ILE A 120 19.45 8.57 6.21
CA ILE A 120 18.50 7.75 6.98
C ILE A 120 18.48 8.16 8.46
N ASN A 121 19.64 8.42 9.06
CA ASN A 121 19.73 8.77 10.47
C ASN A 121 19.22 10.19 10.78
N ASN A 122 19.39 11.13 9.85
CA ASN A 122 19.03 12.54 10.07
C ASN A 122 17.64 12.90 9.55
N THR A 123 17.02 12.06 8.72
CA THR A 123 15.75 12.38 8.07
C THR A 123 14.67 11.44 8.57
N ASN A 124 13.73 11.95 9.37
CA ASN A 124 12.52 11.21 9.71
C ASN A 124 11.41 11.53 8.68
N PRO A 125 11.09 10.62 7.75
CA PRO A 125 10.11 10.89 6.71
C PRO A 125 8.69 11.05 7.27
N LEU A 126 8.39 10.49 8.45
CA LEU A 126 7.08 10.57 9.09
C LEU A 126 6.91 11.78 10.00
N GLN A 127 7.96 12.57 10.24
CA GLN A 127 7.84 13.79 11.01
C GLN A 127 6.85 14.77 10.33
N ASN A 128 5.95 15.34 11.13
CA ASN A 128 5.01 16.33 10.63
C ASN A 128 5.77 17.53 10.09
N SER A 129 5.37 17.98 8.90
CA SER A 129 5.95 19.18 8.30
C SER A 129 5.45 20.38 9.09
N VAL A 130 6.35 21.32 9.41
CA VAL A 130 6.05 22.52 10.22
C VAL A 130 4.97 23.42 9.58
N PHE A 131 4.58 23.15 8.34
CA PHE A 131 3.57 23.89 7.58
C PHE A 131 2.12 23.42 7.75
N THR A 132 1.82 22.45 8.63
CA THR A 132 0.45 21.93 8.80
C THR A 132 -0.45 22.75 9.75
N GLU A 133 0.00 23.88 10.29
CA GLU A 133 -0.83 24.70 11.22
C GLU A 133 -1.78 25.71 10.52
N CYS A 134 -1.96 25.67 9.20
CA CYS A 134 -2.84 26.62 8.49
C CYS A 134 -4.22 26.06 8.09
N TRP A 135 -4.63 24.91 8.63
CA TRP A 135 -6.00 24.40 8.41
C TRP A 135 -6.66 24.05 9.74
N TYR A 136 -7.09 25.08 10.46
CA TYR A 136 -8.23 25.01 11.38
C TYR A 136 -8.93 26.37 11.45
#